data_AF-A0A660NTB5-F1
#
_entry.id   AF-A0A660NTB5-F1
#
_cell.length_a   1.000
_cell.length_b   1.000
_cell.length_c   1.000
_cell.angle_alpha   90.00
_cell.angle_beta   90.00
_cell.angle_gamma   90.00
#
_symmetry.space_group_name_H-M   'P 1'
#
loop_
_entity.id
_entity.type
_entity.pdbx_description
1 polymer ?
#
loop_
_entity_poly.entity_id
_entity_poly.type
_entity_poly.pdbx_seq_one_letter_code
_entity_poly.pdbx_strand_id
1 'polypeptide(L)'
;MKTKQFDGGLKVQFNPARIVSAGAKTDKATIAKRPCFLCKDNRPKVQTSVSFGETFDILVNPFPILPVHFTIAARQHQLQLIQERYADLHKLSDKYPKLMFFYNGPKCGASAPDHLHFQGGTNGMLPVQEMWSKLDA
;
A
#
# COMPACT_ATOMS: atom_id res chain seq x y z
N MET A 1 12.54 -10.65 -7.87
CA MET A 1 12.84 -10.05 -6.54
C MET A 1 13.87 -10.93 -5.85
N LYS A 2 14.97 -10.38 -5.33
CA LYS A 2 15.99 -11.15 -4.58
C LYS A 2 16.04 -10.63 -3.15
N THR A 3 16.20 -11.52 -2.17
CA THR A 3 16.28 -11.16 -0.76
C THR A 3 17.60 -11.66 -0.16
N LYS A 4 18.23 -10.83 0.68
CA LYS A 4 19.39 -11.21 1.49
C LYS A 4 19.09 -10.91 2.95
N GLN A 5 19.39 -11.87 3.82
CA GLN A 5 19.29 -11.72 5.26
C GLN A 5 20.67 -11.47 5.86
N PHE A 6 20.72 -10.60 6.86
CA PHE A 6 21.91 -10.25 7.61
C PHE A 6 21.68 -10.56 9.09
N ASP A 7 22.76 -10.55 9.87
CA ASP A 7 22.69 -10.70 11.33
C ASP A 7 21.81 -9.61 11.96
N GLY A 8 21.21 -9.94 13.11
CA GLY A 8 20.30 -9.03 13.81
C GLY A 8 18.90 -8.92 13.20
N GLY A 9 18.52 -9.82 12.28
CA GLY A 9 17.16 -9.86 11.72
C GLY A 9 16.90 -8.87 10.58
N LEU A 10 17.94 -8.19 10.08
CA LEU A 10 17.82 -7.29 8.95
C LEU A 10 17.63 -8.08 7.64
N LYS A 11 16.57 -7.75 6.90
CA LYS A 11 16.25 -8.35 5.60
C LYS A 11 16.22 -7.26 4.53
N VAL A 12 17.02 -7.43 3.48
CA VAL A 12 17.10 -6.50 2.35
C VAL A 12 16.49 -7.14 1.11
N GLN A 13 15.65 -6.40 0.40
CA GLN A 13 15.00 -6.82 -0.83
C GLN A 13 15.49 -5.98 -2.01
N PHE A 14 16.09 -6.62 -3.02
CA PHE A 14 16.38 -5.99 -4.30
C PHE A 14 15.18 -6.14 -5.25
N ASN A 15 14.56 -4.99 -5.55
CA ASN A 15 13.36 -4.88 -6.38
C ASN A 15 13.48 -3.66 -7.31
N PRO A 16 14.11 -3.80 -8.50
CA PRO A 16 14.36 -2.66 -9.38
C PRO A 16 13.07 -2.01 -9.90
N ALA A 17 11.98 -2.78 -10.05
CA ALA A 17 10.68 -2.26 -10.48
C ALA A 17 10.10 -1.22 -9.49
N ARG A 18 10.53 -1.23 -8.21
CA ARG A 18 10.05 -0.30 -7.20
C ARG A 18 10.52 1.13 -7.39
N ILE A 19 11.55 1.40 -8.21
CA ILE A 19 12.02 2.76 -8.43
C ILE A 19 10.92 3.68 -8.98
N VAL A 20 9.99 3.15 -9.77
CA VAL A 20 8.83 3.89 -10.30
C VAL A 20 7.93 4.40 -9.17
N SER A 21 7.73 3.58 -8.14
CA SER A 21 6.91 3.95 -6.98
C SER A 21 7.69 4.79 -5.97
N ALA A 22 8.95 4.44 -5.69
CA ALA A 22 9.76 5.08 -4.66
C ALA A 22 10.31 6.46 -5.10
N GLY A 23 10.61 6.61 -6.39
CA GLY A 23 11.04 7.87 -7.00
C GLY A 23 9.88 8.71 -7.56
N ALA A 24 8.64 8.38 -7.23
CA ALA A 24 7.48 9.14 -7.68
C ALA A 24 7.59 10.60 -7.19
N LYS A 25 7.50 11.55 -8.13
CA LYS A 25 7.47 12.98 -7.80
C LYS A 25 6.11 13.34 -7.19
N THR A 26 6.15 13.79 -5.94
CA THR A 26 4.97 14.08 -5.13
C THR A 26 4.78 15.58 -4.84
N ASP A 27 5.56 16.44 -5.50
CA ASP A 27 5.36 17.88 -5.41
C ASP A 27 4.04 18.31 -6.08
N LYS A 28 3.44 19.39 -5.58
CA LYS A 28 2.13 19.88 -6.02
C LYS A 28 2.07 20.13 -7.54
N ALA A 29 3.15 20.67 -8.12
CA ALA A 29 3.19 21.01 -9.53
C ALA A 29 3.22 19.75 -10.42
N THR A 30 3.94 18.71 -10.01
CA THR A 30 3.94 17.43 -10.73
C THR A 30 2.60 16.70 -10.59
N ILE A 31 2.01 16.69 -9.39
CA ILE A 31 0.69 16.05 -9.17
C ILE A 31 -0.39 16.69 -10.02
N ALA A 32 -0.45 18.02 -10.06
CA ALA A 32 -1.45 18.75 -10.84
C ALA A 32 -1.37 18.49 -12.36
N LYS A 33 -0.23 18.02 -12.87
CA LYS A 33 0.02 17.79 -14.30
C LYS A 33 -0.22 16.36 -14.76
N ARG A 34 -0.55 15.43 -13.85
CA ARG A 34 -0.76 14.02 -14.20
C ARG A 34 -2.18 13.57 -13.82
N PRO A 35 -2.81 12.68 -14.61
CA PRO A 35 -4.01 12.00 -14.14
C PRO A 35 -3.68 11.14 -12.92
N CYS A 36 -4.53 11.18 -11.89
CA CYS A 36 -4.34 10.30 -10.73
C CYS A 36 -4.59 8.85 -11.15
N PHE A 37 -3.55 8.02 -11.08
CA PHE A 37 -3.55 6.62 -11.50
C PHE A 37 -4.39 5.69 -10.59
N LEU A 38 -4.91 6.19 -9.46
CA LEU A 38 -5.83 5.47 -8.58
C LEU A 38 -7.31 5.75 -8.89
N CYS A 39 -7.62 6.84 -9.59
CA CYS A 39 -8.98 7.10 -10.09
C CYS A 39 -9.37 6.04 -11.12
N LYS A 40 -10.60 5.51 -11.00
CA LYS A 40 -11.09 4.40 -11.83
C LYS A 40 -10.86 4.61 -13.32
N ASP A 41 -11.17 5.80 -13.82
CA ASP A 41 -11.11 6.13 -15.25
C ASP A 41 -9.68 6.26 -15.78
N ASN A 42 -8.69 6.40 -14.89
CA ASN A 42 -7.27 6.53 -15.22
C ASN A 42 -6.47 5.23 -14.99
N ARG A 43 -7.12 4.17 -14.49
CA ARG A 43 -6.46 2.88 -14.27
C ARG A 43 -6.22 2.18 -15.62
N PRO A 44 -5.17 1.35 -15.76
CA PRO A 44 -5.01 0.51 -16.95
C PRO A 44 -6.25 -0.35 -17.20
N LYS A 45 -6.66 -0.54 -18.46
CA LYS A 45 -7.85 -1.35 -18.80
C LYS A 45 -7.79 -2.79 -18.29
N VAL A 46 -6.58 -3.33 -18.15
CA VAL A 46 -6.32 -4.68 -17.61
C VAL A 46 -6.46 -4.76 -16.09
N GLN A 47 -6.58 -3.63 -15.40
CA GLN A 47 -6.67 -3.59 -13.95
C GLN A 47 -8.03 -4.14 -13.50
N THR A 48 -7.99 -5.24 -12.74
CA THR A 48 -9.16 -5.76 -12.06
C THR A 48 -9.31 -5.14 -10.67
N SER A 49 -10.54 -5.18 -10.16
CA SER A 49 -10.88 -4.63 -8.86
C SER A 49 -11.93 -5.46 -8.15
N VAL A 50 -11.82 -5.58 -6.84
CA VAL A 50 -12.88 -6.12 -5.97
C VAL A 50 -13.39 -4.99 -5.08
N SER A 51 -14.70 -4.80 -5.03
CA SER A 51 -15.32 -3.80 -4.16
C SER A 51 -15.19 -4.16 -2.68
N PHE A 52 -14.78 -3.19 -1.85
CA PHE A 52 -14.77 -3.31 -0.39
C PHE A 52 -15.62 -2.20 0.23
N GLY A 53 -16.76 -2.60 0.79
CA GLY A 53 -17.77 -1.66 1.27
C GLY A 53 -18.25 -0.72 0.16
N GLU A 54 -18.62 0.49 0.55
CA GLU A 54 -19.09 1.54 -0.37
C GLU A 54 -17.97 2.46 -0.84
N THR A 55 -16.85 2.50 -0.10
CA THR A 55 -15.83 3.54 -0.21
C THR A 55 -14.57 3.12 -0.94
N PHE A 56 -14.24 1.82 -1.00
CA PHE A 56 -12.95 1.35 -1.53
C PHE A 56 -13.07 0.28 -2.61
N ASP A 57 -12.04 0.21 -3.44
CA ASP A 57 -11.73 -0.91 -4.32
C ASP A 57 -10.39 -1.52 -3.91
N ILE A 58 -10.32 -2.85 -3.90
CA ILE A 58 -9.09 -3.63 -3.73
C ILE A 58 -8.53 -3.91 -5.13
N LEU A 59 -7.29 -3.47 -5.35
CA LEU A 59 -6.58 -3.50 -6.62
C LEU A 59 -5.29 -4.31 -6.46
N VAL A 60 -4.89 -5.09 -7.47
CA VAL A 60 -3.53 -5.66 -7.50
C VAL A 60 -2.51 -4.52 -7.58
N ASN A 61 -1.50 -4.53 -6.72
CA ASN A 61 -0.45 -3.53 -6.75
C ASN A 61 0.53 -3.84 -7.91
N PRO A 62 0.76 -2.93 -8.86
CA PRO A 62 1.62 -3.19 -10.03
C PRO A 62 3.11 -3.27 -9.69
N PHE A 63 3.51 -2.81 -8.50
CA PHE A 63 4.90 -2.83 -8.03
C PHE A 63 4.97 -3.52 -6.66
N PRO A 64 4.71 -4.84 -6.57
CA PRO A 64 4.61 -5.54 -5.30
C PRO A 64 5.95 -5.59 -4.54
N ILE A 65 5.90 -5.46 -3.20
CA ILE A 65 7.02 -5.81 -2.28
C ILE A 65 6.77 -7.08 -1.47
N LEU A 66 5.53 -7.55 -1.49
CA LEU A 66 5.09 -8.79 -0.86
C LEU A 66 4.71 -9.79 -1.96
N PRO A 67 4.76 -11.11 -1.71
CA PRO A 67 4.31 -12.11 -2.66
C PRO A 67 2.88 -11.85 -3.17
N VAL A 68 1.98 -11.47 -2.24
CA VAL A 68 0.65 -10.93 -2.54
C VAL A 68 0.64 -9.49 -2.06
N HIS A 69 0.33 -8.54 -2.95
CA HIS A 69 0.28 -7.13 -2.60
C HIS A 69 -0.85 -6.40 -3.33
N PHE A 70 -1.64 -5.68 -2.56
CA PHE A 70 -2.81 -4.93 -2.99
C PHE A 70 -2.67 -3.45 -2.65
N THR A 71 -3.28 -2.63 -3.49
CA THR A 71 -3.61 -1.24 -3.21
C THR A 71 -5.11 -1.17 -2.96
N ILE A 72 -5.53 -0.65 -1.80
CA ILE A 72 -6.94 -0.48 -1.46
C ILE A 72 -7.27 1.00 -1.67
N ALA A 73 -7.73 1.37 -2.85
CA ALA A 73 -7.93 2.75 -3.26
C ALA A 73 -9.35 3.23 -2.98
N ALA A 74 -9.51 4.43 -2.45
CA ALA A 74 -10.81 5.06 -2.32
C ALA A 74 -11.43 5.23 -3.72
N ARG A 75 -12.74 5.00 -3.85
CA ARG A 75 -13.47 5.18 -5.11
C ARG A 75 -13.54 6.65 -5.51
N GLN A 76 -13.74 7.51 -4.51
CA GLN A 76 -13.71 8.96 -4.66
C GLN A 76 -12.30 9.49 -4.45
N HIS A 77 -11.85 10.34 -5.37
CA HIS A 77 -10.57 11.03 -5.24
C HIS A 77 -10.64 11.99 -4.04
N GLN A 78 -9.76 11.79 -3.08
CA GLN A 78 -9.69 12.58 -1.84
C GLN A 78 -8.30 12.47 -1.25
N LEU A 79 -7.88 13.46 -0.47
CA LEU A 79 -6.52 13.50 0.09
C LEU A 79 -6.18 12.24 0.90
N GLN A 80 -4.90 11.83 0.86
CA GLN A 80 -4.36 10.74 1.66
C GLN A 80 -4.32 11.13 3.14
N LEU A 81 -5.45 10.99 3.85
CA LEU A 81 -5.61 11.33 5.27
C LEU A 81 -6.22 10.17 6.05
N ILE A 82 -5.60 9.81 7.19
CA ILE A 82 -6.01 8.63 7.99
C ILE A 82 -7.07 8.93 9.06
N GLN A 83 -7.22 10.18 9.50
CA GLN A 83 -7.95 10.56 10.72
C GLN A 83 -9.32 9.89 10.87
N GLU A 84 -10.10 9.81 9.79
CA GLU A 84 -11.46 9.25 9.79
C GLU A 84 -11.55 7.83 9.19
N ARG A 85 -10.42 7.16 8.98
CA ARG A 85 -10.35 5.91 8.19
C ARG A 85 -9.74 4.74 8.96
N TYR A 86 -9.44 4.92 10.24
CA TYR A 86 -8.98 3.82 11.12
C TYR A 86 -9.98 2.66 11.16
N ALA A 87 -11.28 2.95 11.27
CA ALA A 87 -12.32 1.93 11.29
C ALA A 87 -12.32 1.08 10.00
N ASP A 88 -11.96 1.66 8.85
CA ASP A 88 -11.88 0.92 7.60
C ASP A 88 -10.69 -0.05 7.56
N LEU A 89 -9.55 0.33 8.15
CA LEU A 89 -8.41 -0.58 8.35
C LEU A 89 -8.79 -1.77 9.24
N HIS A 90 -9.52 -1.54 10.32
CA HIS A 90 -10.01 -2.63 11.18
C HIS A 90 -10.95 -3.56 10.41
N LYS A 91 -11.95 -3.02 9.70
CA LYS A 91 -12.86 -3.83 8.87
C LYS A 91 -12.12 -4.66 7.81
N LEU A 92 -11.06 -4.12 7.21
CA LEU A 92 -10.21 -4.87 6.28
C LEU A 92 -9.53 -6.05 6.97
N SER A 93 -8.93 -5.80 8.13
CA SER A 93 -8.27 -6.84 8.93
C SER A 93 -9.24 -7.94 9.37
N ASP A 94 -10.43 -7.57 9.83
CA ASP A 94 -11.46 -8.53 10.26
C ASP A 94 -11.97 -9.38 9.08
N LYS A 95 -12.20 -8.74 7.92
CA LYS A 95 -12.71 -9.44 6.74
C LYS A 95 -11.65 -10.34 6.08
N TYR A 96 -10.38 -9.97 6.17
CA TYR A 96 -9.28 -10.68 5.52
C TYR A 96 -8.17 -11.03 6.53
N PRO A 97 -8.42 -11.92 7.51
CA PRO A 97 -7.53 -12.15 8.65
C PRO A 97 -6.17 -12.78 8.27
N LYS A 98 -6.06 -13.33 7.05
CA LYS A 98 -4.82 -13.88 6.51
C LYS A 98 -3.93 -12.82 5.82
N LEU A 99 -4.42 -11.59 5.68
CA LEU A 99 -3.69 -10.47 5.10
C LEU A 99 -3.31 -9.48 6.20
N MET A 100 -2.24 -8.74 5.95
CA MET A 100 -1.85 -7.57 6.73
C MET A 100 -2.19 -6.31 5.94
N PHE A 101 -2.62 -5.26 6.64
CA PHE A 101 -2.95 -3.96 6.07
C PHE A 101 -2.11 -2.87 6.71
N PHE A 102 -1.73 -1.87 5.91
CA PHE A 102 -0.92 -0.75 6.37
C PHE A 102 -1.24 0.53 5.59
N TYR A 103 -0.89 1.66 6.18
CA TYR A 103 -1.10 2.98 5.63
C TYR A 103 0.22 3.76 5.63
N ASN A 104 0.53 4.38 4.49
CA ASN A 104 1.61 5.34 4.38
C ASN A 104 1.01 6.74 4.29
N GLY A 105 1.37 7.61 5.23
CA GLY A 105 0.98 9.01 5.20
C GLY A 105 1.48 9.75 3.95
N PRO A 106 0.92 10.93 3.63
CA PRO A 106 1.24 11.68 2.41
C PRO A 106 2.71 12.12 2.35
N LYS A 107 3.39 12.20 3.51
CA LYS A 107 4.82 12.51 3.64
C LYS A 107 5.67 11.31 4.06
N CYS A 108 5.09 10.12 4.09
CA CYS A 108 5.70 8.89 4.59
C CYS A 108 5.80 7.81 3.51
N GLY A 109 6.10 8.20 2.27
CA GLY A 109 6.30 7.28 1.14
C GLY A 109 5.04 6.89 0.35
N ALA A 110 3.95 7.64 0.46
CA ALA A 110 2.80 7.52 -0.44
C ALA A 110 3.15 8.06 -1.84
N SER A 111 2.90 7.28 -2.90
CA SER A 111 3.15 7.68 -4.30
C SER A 111 2.00 8.51 -4.92
N ALA A 112 0.85 8.53 -4.25
CA ALA A 112 -0.32 9.38 -4.55
C ALA A 112 -0.79 10.05 -3.26
N PRO A 113 -0.12 11.12 -2.79
CA PRO A 113 -0.53 11.82 -1.57
C PRO A 113 -1.87 12.58 -1.72
N ASP A 114 -2.33 12.73 -2.96
CA ASP A 114 -3.59 13.33 -3.37
C ASP A 114 -4.78 12.35 -3.38
N HIS A 115 -4.53 11.04 -3.27
CA HIS A 115 -5.60 10.02 -3.33
C HIS A 115 -5.51 9.01 -2.20
N LEU A 116 -6.57 8.93 -1.37
CA LEU A 116 -6.68 8.02 -0.25
C LEU A 116 -6.54 6.55 -0.65
N HIS A 117 -5.55 5.87 -0.07
CA HIS A 117 -5.39 4.43 -0.23
C HIS A 117 -4.68 3.78 0.97
N PHE A 118 -5.03 2.52 1.20
CA PHE A 118 -4.26 1.60 2.01
C PHE A 118 -3.46 0.66 1.14
N GLN A 119 -2.56 -0.07 1.77
CA GLN A 119 -1.91 -1.22 1.18
C GLN A 119 -2.23 -2.46 2.01
N GLY A 120 -2.23 -3.62 1.37
CA GLY A 120 -2.42 -4.87 2.08
C GLY A 120 -1.80 -6.03 1.35
N GLY A 121 -1.48 -7.11 2.04
CA GLY A 121 -0.77 -8.21 1.41
C GLY A 121 -0.41 -9.34 2.36
N THR A 122 0.53 -10.17 1.93
CA THR A 122 1.00 -11.32 2.70
C THR A 122 1.36 -10.94 4.14
N ASN A 123 0.74 -11.62 5.10
CA ASN A 123 0.95 -11.44 6.54
C ASN A 123 2.16 -12.26 7.04
N GLY A 124 2.74 -11.89 8.19
CA GLY A 124 3.74 -12.69 8.91
C GLY A 124 5.16 -12.62 8.34
N MET A 125 5.43 -11.64 7.46
CA MET A 125 6.73 -11.50 6.79
C MET A 125 7.44 -10.19 7.10
N LEU A 126 6.77 -9.24 7.77
CA LEU A 126 7.40 -7.99 8.15
C LEU A 126 8.34 -8.22 9.34
N PRO A 127 9.48 -7.51 9.43
CA PRO A 127 10.41 -7.67 10.55
C PRO A 127 9.72 -7.52 11.92
N VAL A 128 8.81 -6.55 12.08
CA VAL A 128 8.06 -6.37 13.33
C VAL A 128 7.20 -7.59 13.70
N GLN A 129 6.70 -8.32 12.71
CA GLN A 129 5.88 -9.52 12.92
C GLN A 129 6.76 -10.75 13.20
N GLU A 130 7.85 -10.91 12.44
CA GLU A 130 8.82 -12.00 12.65
C GLU A 130 9.54 -11.88 14.00
N MET A 131 9.74 -10.65 14.50
CA MET A 131 10.42 -10.36 15.75
C MET A 131 9.48 -10.05 16.91
N TRP A 132 8.17 -10.23 16.74
CA TRP A 132 7.17 -9.82 17.75
C TRP A 132 7.47 -10.39 19.13
N SER A 133 7.78 -11.69 19.21
CA SER A 133 8.11 -12.38 20.47
C SER A 133 9.36 -11.84 21.18
N LYS A 134 10.22 -11.09 20.49
CA LYS A 134 11.42 -10.45 21.06
C LYS A 134 11.16 -9.03 21.55
N LEU A 135 10.03 -8.41 21.19
CA LEU A 135 9.61 -7.09 21.66
C LEU A 135 8.81 -7.16 22.95
N ASP A 136 8.14 -8.29 23.20
CA ASP A 136 7.33 -8.56 24.39
C ASP A 136 8.15 -9.08 25.60
N ALA A 137 9.49 -9.15 25.48
CA ALA A 137 10.44 -9.65 26.49
C ALA A 137 11.28 -8.51 27.09
#